data_AF-A0A3P1WJV1-F1
#
_entry.id   AF-A0A3P1WJV1-F1
#
_cell.length_a   1.000
_cell.length_b   1.000
_cell.length_c   1.000
_cell.angle_alpha   90.00
_cell.angle_beta   90.00
_cell.angle_gamma   90.00
#
_symmetry.space_group_name_H-M   'P 1'
#
loop_
_entity.id
_entity.type
_entity.pdbx_description
1 polymer ?
#
loop_
_entity_poly.entity_id
_entity_poly.type
_entity_poly.pdbx_seq_one_letter_code
_entity_poly.pdbx_strand_id
1 'polypeptide(L)'
;MPKREVTPNPVAGEPRAALFVTDVAHLAKGEVLAAPGTVGPLLQYGVLTRVEVADGGVRVWLAEEHSWTDHGPRIRDAIRLAVDLDGWEVC
;
A
#
# COMPACT_ATOMS: atom_id res chain seq x y z
N MET A 1 8.17 11.28 16.88
CA MET A 1 8.15 11.45 15.42
C MET A 1 6.75 11.93 15.04
N PRO A 2 6.59 12.99 14.23
CA PRO A 2 5.28 13.39 13.75
C PRO A 2 4.64 12.21 13.00
N LYS A 3 3.35 11.97 13.22
CA LYS A 3 2.60 10.87 12.62
C LYS A 3 2.46 11.16 11.12
N ARG A 4 3.10 10.37 10.25
CA ARG A 4 2.95 10.52 8.80
C ARG A 4 1.48 10.41 8.41
N GLU A 5 1.01 11.37 7.62
CA GLU A 5 -0.34 11.37 7.09
C GLU A 5 -0.41 10.41 5.90
N VAL A 6 -1.48 9.60 5.86
CA VAL A 6 -1.78 8.69 4.76
C VAL A 6 -3.25 8.80 4.47
N THR A 7 -3.57 9.31 3.27
CA THR A 7 -4.95 9.56 2.85
C THR A 7 -5.35 8.54 1.78
N PRO A 8 -6.34 7.67 2.03
CA PRO A 8 -6.82 6.74 1.01
C PRO A 8 -7.61 7.50 -0.06
N ASN A 9 -7.33 7.21 -1.33
CA ASN A 9 -8.03 7.75 -2.49
C ASN A 9 -8.41 6.58 -3.42
N PRO A 10 -9.70 6.36 -3.71
CA PRO A 10 -10.12 5.33 -4.65
C PRO A 10 -9.53 5.55 -6.05
N VAL A 11 -9.20 4.46 -6.74
CA VAL A 11 -8.74 4.54 -8.14
C VAL A 11 -9.96 4.47 -9.06
N ALA A 12 -10.09 5.45 -9.97
CA ALA A 12 -11.23 5.53 -10.89
C ALA A 12 -11.28 4.31 -11.82
N GLY A 13 -12.44 3.68 -11.93
CA GLY A 13 -12.64 2.49 -12.76
C GLY A 13 -12.14 1.18 -12.14
N GLU A 14 -11.47 1.24 -10.99
CA GLU A 14 -10.88 0.07 -10.33
C GLU A 14 -11.39 -0.07 -8.87
N PRO A 15 -12.55 -0.70 -8.65
CA PRO A 15 -13.18 -0.75 -7.33
C PRO A 15 -12.35 -1.53 -6.29
N ARG A 16 -11.46 -2.40 -6.77
CA ARG A 16 -10.54 -3.19 -5.94
C ARG A 16 -9.25 -2.44 -5.64
N ALA A 17 -9.04 -1.23 -6.15
CA ALA A 17 -7.79 -0.49 -6.00
C ALA A 17 -7.96 0.81 -5.22
N ALA A 18 -6.94 1.13 -4.43
CA ALA A 18 -6.85 2.39 -3.71
C ALA A 18 -5.41 2.92 -3.75
N LEU A 19 -5.26 4.22 -3.94
CA LEU A 19 -4.02 4.95 -3.75
C LEU A 19 -3.97 5.49 -2.32
N PHE A 20 -2.99 5.06 -1.56
CA PHE A 20 -2.68 5.62 -0.24
C PHE A 20 -1.69 6.76 -0.42
N VAL A 21 -2.22 7.98 -0.49
CA VAL A 21 -1.48 9.21 -0.75
C VAL A 21 -0.60 9.52 0.46
N THR A 22 0.71 9.57 0.22
CA THR A 22 1.74 9.88 1.21
C THR A 22 3.08 10.14 0.53
N ASP A 23 4.03 10.74 1.23
CA ASP A 23 5.36 10.99 0.68
C ASP A 23 6.14 9.67 0.52
N VAL A 24 6.52 9.40 -0.73
CA VAL A 24 7.23 8.20 -1.19
C VAL A 24 8.35 8.58 -2.17
N ALA A 25 8.85 9.83 -2.11
CA ALA A 25 9.87 10.34 -3.03
C ALA A 25 11.21 9.59 -2.90
N HIS A 26 11.49 9.01 -1.73
CA HIS A 26 12.70 8.24 -1.44
C HIS A 26 12.63 6.76 -1.86
N LEU A 27 11.46 6.26 -2.26
CA LEU A 27 11.28 4.87 -2.67
C LEU A 27 11.40 4.71 -4.19
N ALA A 28 11.97 3.58 -4.62
CA ALA A 28 11.95 3.18 -6.02
C ALA A 28 10.50 3.01 -6.49
N LYS A 29 10.21 3.49 -7.71
CA LYS A 29 8.88 3.39 -8.34
C LYS A 29 8.73 2.08 -9.08
N GLY A 30 7.53 1.53 -9.11
CA GLY A 30 7.21 0.30 -9.82
C GLY A 30 6.42 -0.69 -8.98
N GLU A 31 6.31 -1.90 -9.50
CA GLU A 31 5.58 -2.98 -8.86
C GLU A 31 6.41 -3.61 -7.75
N VAL A 32 5.76 -3.84 -6.61
CA VAL A 32 6.41 -4.28 -5.38
C VAL A 32 6.39 -5.80 -5.31
N LEU A 33 7.57 -6.40 -5.26
CA LEU A 33 7.77 -7.84 -5.11
C LEU A 33 7.75 -8.26 -3.63
N ALA A 34 8.32 -7.42 -2.77
CA ALA A 34 8.32 -7.59 -1.33
C ALA A 34 8.29 -6.22 -0.63
N ALA A 35 7.63 -6.16 0.52
CA ALA A 35 7.50 -4.93 1.30
C ALA A 35 7.79 -5.19 2.78
N PRO A 36 8.36 -4.22 3.50
CA PRO A 36 8.61 -4.35 4.93
C PRO A 36 7.33 -4.22 5.76
N GLY A 37 7.44 -4.62 7.02
CA GLY A 37 6.34 -4.55 7.98
C GLY A 37 5.13 -5.38 7.54
N THR A 38 3.92 -4.92 7.91
CA THR A 38 2.68 -5.67 7.66
C THR A 38 2.27 -5.68 6.18
N VAL A 39 2.83 -4.80 5.33
CA VAL A 39 2.52 -4.79 3.90
C VAL A 39 3.01 -6.08 3.21
N GLY A 40 4.20 -6.56 3.57
CA GLY A 40 4.76 -7.81 3.04
C GLY A 40 3.84 -9.01 3.24
N PRO A 41 3.44 -9.35 4.48
CA PRO A 41 2.48 -10.42 4.74
C PRO A 41 1.13 -10.22 4.05
N LEU A 42 0.63 -8.99 3.93
CA LEU A 42 -0.63 -8.73 3.23
C LEU A 42 -0.53 -9.08 1.74
N LEU A 43 0.61 -8.80 1.10
CA LEU A 43 0.90 -9.20 -0.27
C LEU A 43 1.13 -10.71 -0.38
N GLN A 44 1.99 -11.28 0.48
CA GLN A 44 2.36 -12.70 0.47
C GLN A 44 1.15 -13.63 0.68
N TYR A 45 0.23 -13.27 1.57
CA TYR A 45 -0.96 -14.07 1.86
C TYR A 45 -2.14 -13.74 0.95
N GLY A 46 -1.95 -12.87 -0.05
CA GLY A 46 -2.98 -12.58 -1.05
C GLY A 46 -4.14 -11.72 -0.53
N VAL A 47 -4.00 -11.03 0.60
CA VAL A 47 -4.98 -10.00 1.01
C VAL A 47 -4.90 -8.82 0.04
N LEU A 48 -3.66 -8.41 -0.25
CA LEU A 48 -3.35 -7.53 -1.37
C LEU A 48 -2.90 -8.40 -2.54
N THR A 49 -3.57 -8.29 -3.67
CA THR A 49 -3.20 -9.02 -4.89
C THR A 49 -2.07 -8.34 -5.65
N ARG A 50 -1.90 -7.03 -5.42
CA ARG A 50 -0.86 -6.21 -6.05
C ARG A 50 -0.54 -5.00 -5.19
N VAL A 51 0.72 -4.57 -5.22
CA VAL A 51 1.21 -3.34 -4.59
C VAL A 51 2.14 -2.65 -5.58
N GLU A 52 2.00 -1.34 -5.73
CA GLU A 52 2.79 -0.49 -6.62
C GLU A 52 3.21 0.77 -5.86
N VAL A 53 4.50 1.12 -5.90
CA VAL A 53 4.95 2.45 -5.49
C VAL A 53 4.75 3.37 -6.69
N ALA A 54 3.74 4.24 -6.58
CA ALA A 54 3.38 5.19 -7.61
C ALA A 54 3.90 6.60 -7.27
N ASP A 55 3.66 7.54 -8.18
CA ASP A 55 3.80 8.95 -7.86
C ASP A 55 2.75 9.36 -6.83
N GLY A 56 3.21 10.03 -5.77
CA GLY A 56 2.35 10.54 -4.70
C GLY A 56 1.81 9.52 -3.70
N GLY A 57 2.16 8.23 -3.80
CA GLY A 57 1.80 7.25 -2.77
C GLY A 57 2.01 5.80 -3.16
N VAL A 58 1.39 4.91 -2.37
CA VAL A 58 1.39 3.47 -2.62
C VAL A 58 0.01 3.06 -3.13
N ARG A 59 -0.06 2.52 -4.33
CA ARG A 59 -1.29 1.95 -4.90
C ARG A 59 -1.35 0.46 -4.57
N VAL A 60 -2.52 0.00 -4.15
CA VAL A 60 -2.72 -1.41 -3.78
C VAL A 60 -4.03 -1.92 -4.34
N TRP A 61 -4.10 -3.22 -4.56
CA TRP A 61 -5.30 -3.94 -5.02
C TRP A 61 -5.69 -4.98 -3.98
N LEU A 62 -6.96 -4.96 -3.58
CA LEU A 62 -7.53 -5.82 -2.54
C LEU A 62 -8.20 -7.06 -3.17
N ALA A 63 -7.87 -8.26 -2.69
CA ALA A 63 -8.46 -9.51 -3.16
C ALA A 63 -9.97 -9.57 -2.94
N GLU A 64 -10.73 -10.13 -3.90
CA GLU A 64 -12.19 -10.03 -4.01
C GLU A 64 -12.97 -10.43 -2.74
N GLU A 65 -12.40 -11.35 -1.96
CA GLU A 65 -12.95 -11.88 -0.72
C GLU A 65 -12.96 -10.86 0.43
N HIS A 66 -12.28 -9.72 0.26
CA HIS A 66 -12.15 -8.68 1.28
C HIS A 66 -12.90 -7.40 0.92
N SER A 67 -13.22 -6.59 1.93
CA SER A 67 -13.88 -5.29 1.77
C SER A 67 -12.98 -4.13 2.23
N TRP A 68 -13.09 -2.98 1.56
CA TRP A 68 -12.38 -1.76 1.98
C TRP A 68 -12.86 -1.22 3.33
N THR A 69 -14.13 -1.43 3.67
CA THR A 69 -14.68 -1.05 4.97
C THR A 69 -13.96 -1.78 6.11
N ASP A 70 -13.68 -3.07 5.93
CA ASP A 70 -13.07 -3.90 6.97
C ASP A 70 -11.54 -3.80 6.97
N HIS A 71 -10.92 -3.85 5.79
CA HIS A 71 -9.46 -3.94 5.67
C HIS A 71 -8.77 -2.59 5.44
N GLY A 72 -9.49 -1.58 4.93
CA GLY A 72 -8.94 -0.26 4.60
C GLY A 72 -8.20 0.42 5.75
N PRO A 73 -8.76 0.50 6.98
CA PRO A 73 -8.06 1.09 8.12
C PRO A 73 -6.73 0.39 8.45
N ARG A 74 -6.72 -0.95 8.40
CA ARG A 74 -5.53 -1.76 8.66
C ARG A 74 -4.47 -1.58 7.58
N ILE A 75 -4.87 -1.57 6.31
CA ILE A 75 -3.96 -1.38 5.17
C ILE A 75 -3.34 0.03 5.23
N ARG A 76 -4.15 1.06 5.54
CA ARG A 76 -3.66 2.44 5.74
C ARG A 76 -2.56 2.51 6.79
N ASP A 77 -2.80 1.88 7.95
CA ASP A 77 -1.84 1.88 9.05
C ASP A 77 -0.58 1.06 8.70
N ALA A 78 -0.73 -0.06 7.99
CA ALA A 78 0.39 -0.85 7.49
C ALA A 78 1.27 -0.04 6.54
N ILE A 79 0.67 0.65 5.56
CA ILE A 79 1.38 1.51 4.62
C ILE A 79 2.08 2.65 5.35
N ARG A 80 1.38 3.35 6.27
CA ARG A 80 1.96 4.44 7.07
C ARG A 80 3.25 4.04 7.77
N LEU A 81 3.29 2.83 8.32
CA LEU A 81 4.46 2.32 9.01
C LEU A 81 5.55 1.84 8.04
N ALA A 82 5.16 1.18 6.95
CA ALA A 82 6.10 0.55 6.03
C ALA A 82 6.90 1.54 5.18
N VAL A 83 6.33 2.70 4.83
CA VAL A 83 7.00 3.68 3.95
C VAL A 83 8.30 4.26 4.52
N ASP A 84 8.48 4.22 5.84
CA ASP A 84 9.71 4.67 6.52
C ASP A 84 10.70 3.53 6.80
N LEU A 85 10.36 2.30 6.41
CA LEU A 85 11.22 1.13 6.63
C LEU A 85 12.01 0.80 5.37
N ASP A 86 13.23 0.30 5.60
CA ASP A 86 14.02 -0.33 4.56
C ASP A 86 13.46 -1.72 4.21
N GLY A 87 13.79 -2.22 3.01
CA GLY A 87 13.41 -3.57 2.55
C GLY A 87 12.24 -3.62 1.57
N TRP A 88 11.92 -2.50 0.91
CA TRP A 88 11.08 -2.52 -0.29
C TRP A 88 11.87 -3.11 -1.46
N GLU A 89 11.30 -4.12 -2.11
CA GLU A 89 11.82 -4.70 -3.35
C GLU A 89 10.87 -4.35 -4.49
N VAL A 90 11.37 -3.62 -5.49
CA VAL A 90 10.58 -3.05 -6.58
C VAL A 90 11.22 -3.44 -7.91
N CYS A 91 10.40 -3.83 -8.90
CA CYS A 91 10.85 -4.19 -10.26
C CYS A 91 10.56 -3.13 -11.31
#